data_AF-M5RIZ9-F1
#
_entry.id   AF-M5RIZ9-F1
#
_cell.length_a   1.000
_cell.length_b   1.000
_cell.length_c   1.000
_cell.angle_alpha   90.00
_cell.angle_beta   90.00
_cell.angle_gamma   90.00
#
_symmetry.space_group_name_H-M   'P 1'
#
loop_
_entity.id
_entity.type
_entity.pdbx_description
1 polymer ?
#
loop_
_entity_poly.entity_id
_entity_poly.type
_entity_poly.pdbx_seq_one_letter_code
_entity_poly.pdbx_strand_id
1 'polypeptide(L)'
;MFCNSIEVASEPLSVSYPNDRSSRLEIPHSLREQLVTFRNRVWTAKIAESISIVVVALAVSLLFVIALDRFWDTPLLLRLGILLLVVGITFVVPYALYRWVWKCRSLGQIARLLRVREPGVGGQLLGVIELAECDREQSRSPALCQAAMVQVAEMVKQRDLGDAVPATSLRILTSVIAVTLLVLASIALVATPVLRSGWDRLMLPWRSTPRFTFVAIEPTADQIIVPHGESAKWQVSLKPESRWRPPTATLHLDGLPPITARRETNSYVFELPPRNEVSEMQLQVGDAKQTVLLVPKLRPALTSIVAEMHLPDYLQRPDSMQMDVRGGMLSVVRGSYGMVSATTSSPLRMASVNGVAAEVWNDSFVTPTVTVESETPPLQFDWTDENGLAALSPFELSVEAIPDAAPTVAAQNLARESVLLETDQVNFQLLALDDFGIKRVGLQWNQYEDTASENSQGEKVLASGDAHQSSLLVDAVFSPQSLGIESGSVELRLWAEDYLPGRERQFSTPYTIYVLTAAQHAQWIANQMEKWHGASLDVRERERGLHERNKQLRAMQQDAFPAIK
;
A
#
# COMPACT_ATOMS: atom_id res chain seq x y z
N MET A 1 -90.85 7.25 -101.80
CA MET A 1 -91.93 8.25 -102.00
C MET A 1 -91.22 9.56 -102.32
N PHE A 2 -91.39 10.04 -103.55
CA PHE A 2 -90.81 11.22 -104.22
C PHE A 2 -90.59 12.44 -103.31
N CYS A 3 -89.62 13.35 -103.48
CA CYS A 3 -88.72 13.84 -104.55
C CYS A 3 -87.64 14.66 -103.79
N ASN A 4 -86.42 14.97 -104.22
CA ASN A 4 -85.78 15.05 -105.52
C ASN A 4 -84.27 15.09 -105.26
N SER A 5 -83.48 14.50 -106.16
CA SER A 5 -82.03 14.65 -106.24
C SER A 5 -81.63 16.07 -106.63
N ILE A 6 -80.47 16.55 -106.17
CA ILE A 6 -79.41 17.16 -106.98
C ILE A 6 -78.12 17.17 -106.14
N GLU A 7 -77.08 16.67 -106.79
CA GLU A 7 -75.71 16.46 -106.37
C GLU A 7 -74.86 17.56 -107.02
N VAL A 8 -74.03 18.32 -106.27
CA VAL A 8 -72.80 18.95 -106.81
C VAL A 8 -71.76 19.11 -105.70
N ALA A 9 -70.53 18.69 -106.04
CA ALA A 9 -69.31 18.63 -105.26
C ALA A 9 -68.61 19.98 -105.00
N SER A 10 -67.79 20.07 -103.93
CA SER A 10 -66.34 20.39 -103.99
C SER A 10 -65.72 20.67 -102.59
N GLU A 11 -64.83 19.75 -102.19
CA GLU A 11 -63.62 19.86 -101.33
C GLU A 11 -63.61 20.43 -99.88
N PRO A 12 -62.74 19.85 -98.99
CA PRO A 12 -62.75 20.11 -97.56
C PRO A 12 -61.71 21.18 -97.15
N LEU A 13 -62.11 22.15 -96.33
CA LEU A 13 -61.17 23.00 -95.61
C LEU A 13 -60.95 22.48 -94.20
N SER A 14 -59.85 21.74 -94.04
CA SER A 14 -59.22 21.42 -92.76
C SER A 14 -58.77 22.72 -92.08
N VAL A 15 -59.49 23.15 -91.05
CA VAL A 15 -59.02 24.21 -90.16
C VAL A 15 -58.29 23.57 -88.99
N SER A 16 -56.97 23.66 -89.05
CA SER A 16 -56.04 23.46 -87.94
C SER A 16 -56.22 24.57 -86.92
N TYR A 17 -56.42 24.24 -85.65
CA TYR A 17 -56.35 25.22 -84.55
C TYR A 17 -54.89 25.39 -84.13
N PRO A 18 -54.28 26.59 -84.27
CA PRO A 18 -52.99 26.88 -83.67
C PRO A 18 -53.19 27.11 -82.16
N ASN A 19 -52.44 26.35 -81.37
CA ASN A 19 -52.38 26.45 -79.92
C ASN A 19 -51.53 27.68 -79.54
N ASP A 20 -52.13 28.86 -79.50
CA ASP A 20 -51.44 30.11 -79.18
C ASP A 20 -51.36 30.31 -77.65
N ARG A 21 -50.23 29.87 -77.07
CA ARG A 21 -49.87 30.15 -75.66
C ARG A 21 -49.13 31.48 -75.50
N SER A 22 -49.09 32.36 -76.51
CA SER A 22 -48.20 33.53 -76.54
C SER A 22 -48.80 34.85 -76.02
N SER A 23 -50.03 34.88 -75.54
CA SER A 23 -50.72 36.15 -75.17
C SER A 23 -51.13 36.23 -73.70
N ARG A 24 -50.32 35.68 -72.78
CA ARG A 24 -50.57 35.87 -71.34
C ARG A 24 -49.89 37.15 -70.89
N LEU A 25 -50.66 38.04 -70.24
CA LEU A 25 -50.12 39.26 -69.64
C LEU A 25 -49.36 38.87 -68.36
N GLU A 26 -48.04 39.06 -68.37
CA GLU A 26 -47.21 38.85 -67.18
C GLU A 26 -47.22 40.09 -66.27
N ILE A 27 -47.02 39.85 -64.98
CA ILE A 27 -46.89 40.92 -63.98
C ILE A 27 -45.71 41.85 -64.38
N PRO A 28 -45.89 43.18 -64.34
CA PRO A 28 -44.81 44.12 -64.65
C PRO A 28 -43.51 43.82 -63.89
N HIS A 29 -42.37 43.84 -64.59
CA HIS A 29 -41.07 43.48 -64.02
C HIS A 29 -40.73 44.29 -62.75
N SER A 30 -41.05 45.59 -62.73
CA SER A 30 -40.82 46.47 -61.57
C SER A 30 -41.60 46.04 -60.33
N LEU A 31 -42.86 45.63 -60.48
CA LEU A 31 -43.70 45.13 -59.37
C LEU A 31 -43.18 43.79 -58.86
N ARG A 32 -42.75 42.92 -59.78
CA ARG A 32 -42.15 41.62 -59.46
C ARG A 32 -40.85 41.80 -58.66
N GLU A 33 -40.00 42.72 -59.07
CA GLU A 33 -38.74 43.04 -58.39
C GLU A 33 -38.97 43.59 -56.98
N GLN A 34 -39.93 44.48 -56.78
CA GLN A 34 -40.28 45.03 -55.47
C GLN A 34 -40.85 43.96 -54.52
N LEU A 35 -41.74 43.10 -55.01
CA LEU A 35 -42.27 41.97 -54.23
C LEU A 35 -41.18 40.94 -53.88
N VAL A 36 -40.26 40.66 -54.80
CA VAL A 36 -39.11 39.78 -54.55
C VAL A 36 -38.15 40.40 -53.53
N THR A 37 -37.90 41.70 -53.62
CA THR A 37 -37.04 42.43 -52.66
C THR A 37 -37.66 42.42 -51.26
N PHE A 38 -38.95 42.69 -51.15
CA PHE A 38 -39.69 42.57 -49.88
C PHE A 38 -39.66 41.14 -49.33
N ARG A 39 -39.91 40.14 -50.17
CA ARG A 39 -39.81 38.71 -49.80
C ARG A 39 -38.43 38.37 -49.25
N ASN A 40 -37.38 38.74 -49.99
CA ASN A 40 -36.01 38.45 -49.61
C ASN A 40 -35.67 39.12 -48.27
N ARG A 41 -36.14 40.36 -48.03
CA ARG A 41 -35.95 41.06 -46.76
C ARG A 41 -36.68 40.40 -45.59
N VAL A 42 -37.90 39.91 -45.79
CA VAL A 42 -38.64 39.14 -44.77
C VAL A 42 -37.95 37.81 -44.48
N TRP A 43 -37.52 37.09 -45.52
CA TRP A 43 -36.82 35.81 -45.39
C TRP A 43 -35.51 35.98 -44.63
N THR A 44 -34.63 36.88 -45.08
CA THR A 44 -33.34 37.09 -44.44
C THR A 44 -33.50 37.55 -43.00
N ALA A 45 -34.40 38.50 -42.73
CA ALA A 45 -34.59 39.01 -41.38
C ALA A 45 -35.16 37.97 -40.40
N LYS A 46 -36.16 37.18 -40.81
CA LYS A 46 -36.80 36.19 -39.93
C LYS A 46 -36.00 34.89 -39.78
N ILE A 47 -35.28 34.49 -40.82
CA ILE A 47 -34.32 33.38 -40.72
C ILE A 47 -33.15 33.80 -39.83
N ALA A 48 -32.58 34.99 -40.05
CA ALA A 48 -31.50 35.51 -39.20
C ALA A 48 -31.96 35.62 -37.74
N GLU A 49 -33.16 36.11 -37.47
CA GLU A 49 -33.72 36.19 -36.12
C GLU A 49 -33.81 34.80 -35.47
N SER A 50 -34.29 33.80 -36.21
CA SER A 50 -34.43 32.43 -35.70
C SER A 50 -33.07 31.77 -35.44
N ILE A 51 -32.10 31.97 -36.33
CA ILE A 51 -30.73 31.50 -36.13
C ILE A 51 -30.11 32.20 -34.92
N SER A 52 -30.27 33.51 -34.79
CA SER A 52 -29.77 34.27 -33.64
C SER A 52 -30.39 33.80 -32.32
N ILE A 53 -31.68 33.43 -32.28
CA ILE A 53 -32.31 32.83 -31.09
C ILE A 53 -31.60 31.53 -30.70
N VAL A 54 -31.33 30.64 -31.66
CA VAL A 54 -30.63 29.37 -31.39
C VAL A 54 -29.20 29.61 -30.90
N VAL A 55 -28.47 30.53 -31.53
CA VAL A 55 -27.10 30.89 -31.11
C VAL A 55 -27.09 31.46 -29.69
N VAL A 56 -28.02 32.35 -29.36
CA VAL A 56 -28.18 32.89 -27.99
C VAL A 56 -28.48 31.76 -27.01
N ALA A 57 -29.45 30.90 -27.33
CA ALA A 57 -29.85 29.81 -26.45
C ALA A 57 -28.68 28.86 -26.15
N LEU A 58 -27.89 28.52 -27.17
CA LEU A 58 -26.71 27.67 -27.01
C LEU A 58 -25.63 28.36 -26.16
N ALA A 59 -25.28 29.60 -26.49
CA ALA A 59 -24.20 30.33 -25.82
C ALA A 59 -24.54 30.66 -24.35
N VAL A 60 -25.78 31.03 -24.06
CA VAL A 60 -26.27 31.25 -22.69
C VAL A 60 -26.32 29.94 -21.91
N SER A 61 -26.77 28.84 -22.52
CA SER A 61 -26.79 27.53 -21.86
C SER A 61 -25.37 27.05 -21.50
N LEU A 62 -24.39 27.29 -22.37
CA LEU A 62 -22.99 27.00 -22.09
C LEU A 62 -22.46 27.81 -20.89
N LEU A 63 -22.70 29.13 -20.87
CA LEU A 63 -22.34 29.96 -19.71
C LEU A 63 -23.03 29.50 -18.43
N PHE A 64 -24.29 29.08 -18.53
CA PHE A 64 -25.05 28.60 -17.39
C PHE A 64 -24.48 27.30 -16.82
N VAL A 65 -24.10 26.33 -17.67
CA VAL A 65 -23.40 25.11 -17.24
C VAL A 65 -22.07 25.43 -16.56
N ILE A 66 -21.26 26.31 -17.17
CA ILE A 66 -19.98 26.76 -16.59
C ILE A 66 -20.19 27.42 -15.22
N ALA A 67 -21.24 28.22 -15.07
CA ALA A 67 -21.57 28.88 -13.81
C ALA A 67 -22.04 27.89 -12.74
N LEU A 68 -22.91 26.93 -13.10
CA LEU A 68 -23.40 25.90 -12.18
C LEU A 68 -22.28 24.99 -11.67
N ASP A 69 -21.35 24.61 -12.55
CA ASP A 69 -20.21 23.74 -12.20
C ASP A 69 -19.30 24.35 -11.11
N ARG A 70 -19.36 25.67 -10.91
CA ARG A 70 -18.64 26.37 -9.83
C ARG A 70 -19.18 26.04 -8.45
N PHE A 71 -20.48 25.76 -8.35
CA PHE A 71 -21.16 25.53 -7.08
C PHE A 71 -21.34 24.04 -6.79
N TRP A 72 -21.75 23.26 -7.79
CA TRP A 72 -22.03 21.82 -7.65
C TRP A 72 -21.48 21.03 -8.84
N ASP A 73 -21.27 19.73 -8.67
CA ASP A 73 -21.12 18.87 -9.84
C ASP A 73 -22.49 18.68 -10.47
N THR A 74 -22.71 19.31 -11.63
CA THR A 74 -24.04 19.35 -12.26
C THR A 74 -24.56 17.93 -12.51
N PRO A 75 -25.72 17.53 -11.96
CA PRO A 75 -26.21 16.16 -12.11
C PRO A 75 -26.64 15.88 -13.55
N LEU A 76 -26.58 14.61 -13.95
CA LEU A 76 -26.93 14.15 -15.31
C LEU A 76 -28.30 14.66 -15.79
N LEU A 77 -29.32 14.59 -14.94
CA LEU A 77 -30.69 15.02 -15.27
C LEU A 77 -30.78 16.50 -15.61
N LEU A 78 -30.04 17.35 -14.87
CA LEU A 78 -30.02 18.79 -15.13
C LEU A 78 -29.32 19.10 -16.45
N ARG A 79 -28.19 18.43 -16.73
CA ARG A 79 -27.48 18.58 -18.01
C ARG A 79 -28.35 18.15 -19.19
N LEU A 80 -29.06 17.02 -19.06
CA LEU A 80 -30.01 16.55 -20.06
C LEU A 80 -31.17 17.53 -20.26
N GLY A 81 -31.73 18.07 -19.18
CA GLY A 81 -32.79 19.07 -19.24
C GLY A 81 -32.36 20.32 -20.01
N ILE A 82 -31.15 20.84 -19.73
CA ILE A 82 -30.57 21.99 -20.45
C ILE A 82 -30.37 21.64 -21.94
N LEU A 83 -29.82 20.47 -22.25
CA LEU A 83 -29.60 20.06 -23.64
C LEU A 83 -30.93 19.93 -24.41
N LEU A 84 -31.93 19.27 -23.81
CA LEU A 84 -33.26 19.10 -24.42
C LEU A 84 -33.94 20.45 -24.66
N LEU A 85 -33.75 21.42 -23.77
CA LEU A 85 -34.25 22.78 -23.95
C LEU A 85 -33.57 23.47 -25.15
N VAL A 86 -32.25 23.36 -25.30
CA VAL A 86 -31.53 23.91 -26.47
C VAL A 86 -31.95 23.23 -27.77
N VAL A 87 -32.10 21.90 -27.77
CA VAL A 87 -32.62 21.14 -28.91
C VAL A 87 -34.05 21.55 -29.24
N GLY A 88 -34.91 21.74 -28.23
CA GLY A 88 -36.27 22.25 -28.37
C GLY A 88 -36.31 23.62 -29.06
N ILE A 89 -35.46 24.55 -28.61
CA ILE A 89 -35.34 25.89 -29.22
C ILE A 89 -34.83 25.81 -30.66
N THR A 90 -34.02 24.81 -30.99
CA THR A 90 -33.50 24.64 -32.36
C THR A 90 -34.62 24.39 -33.38
N PHE A 91 -35.78 23.85 -32.96
CA PHE A 91 -36.97 23.69 -33.82
C PHE A 91 -37.61 25.02 -34.24
N VAL A 92 -37.22 26.16 -33.66
CA VAL A 92 -37.64 27.49 -34.15
C VAL A 92 -37.14 27.72 -35.58
N VAL A 93 -35.96 27.21 -35.96
CA VAL A 93 -35.41 27.36 -37.32
C VAL A 93 -36.24 26.62 -38.38
N PRO A 94 -36.52 25.30 -38.29
CA PRO A 94 -37.37 24.63 -39.27
C PRO A 94 -38.80 25.18 -39.26
N TYR A 95 -39.34 25.60 -38.11
CA TYR A 95 -40.62 26.30 -38.06
C TYR A 95 -40.59 27.62 -38.82
N ALA A 96 -39.51 28.41 -38.67
CA ALA A 96 -39.33 29.66 -39.40
C ALA A 96 -39.14 29.44 -40.91
N LEU A 97 -38.40 28.40 -41.32
CA LEU A 97 -38.29 27.99 -42.73
C LEU A 97 -39.66 27.62 -43.30
N TYR A 98 -40.44 26.81 -42.59
CA TYR A 98 -41.79 26.46 -43.01
C TYR A 98 -42.71 27.69 -43.08
N ARG A 99 -42.71 28.52 -42.04
CA ARG A 99 -43.60 29.67 -41.94
C ARG A 99 -43.25 30.81 -42.90
N TRP A 100 -41.97 31.14 -43.06
CA TRP A 100 -41.54 32.31 -43.80
C TRP A 100 -41.04 31.98 -45.20
N VAL A 101 -40.38 30.84 -45.42
CA VAL A 101 -39.88 30.45 -46.76
C VAL A 101 -40.94 29.64 -47.52
N TRP A 102 -41.46 28.58 -46.91
CA TRP A 102 -42.38 27.67 -47.62
C TRP A 102 -43.77 28.28 -47.85
N LYS A 103 -44.36 28.91 -46.81
CA LYS A 103 -45.68 29.55 -46.92
C LYS A 103 -45.67 30.91 -47.63
N CYS A 104 -44.51 31.53 -47.86
CA CYS A 104 -44.39 32.79 -48.61
C CYS A 104 -43.53 32.64 -49.86
N ARG A 105 -43.66 31.50 -50.56
CA ARG A 105 -42.91 31.21 -51.79
C ARG A 105 -43.50 31.92 -53.02
N SER A 106 -44.82 31.98 -53.10
CA SER A 106 -45.55 32.60 -54.21
C SER A 106 -45.81 34.09 -53.98
N LEU A 107 -45.89 34.86 -55.06
CA LEU A 107 -46.18 36.30 -55.01
C LEU A 107 -47.54 36.59 -54.36
N GLY A 108 -48.56 35.75 -54.62
CA GLY A 108 -49.88 35.88 -54.00
C GLY A 108 -49.87 35.68 -52.48
N GLN A 109 -49.05 34.75 -51.98
CA GLN A 109 -48.89 34.56 -50.52
C GLN A 109 -48.21 35.76 -49.84
N ILE A 110 -47.27 36.40 -50.51
CA ILE A 110 -46.59 37.61 -50.01
C ILE A 110 -47.52 38.81 -50.02
N ALA A 111 -48.34 38.96 -51.06
CA ALA A 111 -49.39 39.99 -51.11
C ALA A 111 -50.41 39.81 -49.98
N ARG A 112 -50.76 38.57 -49.61
CA ARG A 112 -51.60 38.28 -48.43
C ARG A 112 -50.93 38.67 -47.12
N LEU A 113 -49.63 38.39 -46.97
CA LEU A 113 -48.86 38.82 -45.80
C LEU A 113 -48.81 40.36 -45.70
N LEU A 114 -48.61 41.04 -46.84
CA LEU A 114 -48.57 42.48 -46.93
C LEU A 114 -49.94 43.11 -46.64
N ARG A 115 -51.05 42.49 -47.09
CA ARG A 115 -52.43 42.93 -46.83
C ARG A 115 -52.76 43.00 -45.33
N VAL A 116 -52.12 42.19 -44.49
CA VAL A 116 -52.34 42.26 -43.04
C VAL A 116 -51.74 43.53 -42.43
N ARG A 117 -50.62 44.03 -42.97
CA ARG A 117 -49.91 45.20 -42.45
C ARG A 117 -50.30 46.50 -43.16
N GLU A 118 -50.50 46.42 -44.47
CA GLU A 118 -50.89 47.49 -45.38
C GLU A 118 -52.09 47.02 -46.23
N PRO A 119 -53.33 47.09 -45.71
CA PRO A 119 -54.52 46.53 -46.35
C PRO A 119 -54.80 47.07 -47.76
N GLY A 120 -54.55 48.36 -47.98
CA GLY A 120 -54.79 49.01 -49.27
C GLY A 120 -53.87 48.49 -50.38
N VAL A 121 -52.56 48.47 -50.12
CA VAL A 121 -51.55 48.07 -51.10
C VAL A 121 -51.57 46.55 -51.30
N GLY A 122 -51.67 45.76 -50.23
CA GLY A 122 -51.72 44.30 -50.31
C GLY A 122 -52.97 43.77 -51.00
N GLY A 123 -54.12 44.44 -50.85
CA GLY A 123 -55.36 44.10 -51.56
C GLY A 123 -55.27 44.32 -53.07
N GLN A 124 -54.72 45.46 -53.49
CA GLN A 124 -54.52 45.79 -54.91
C GLN A 124 -53.49 44.89 -55.58
N LEU A 125 -52.39 44.57 -54.89
CA LEU A 125 -51.37 43.63 -55.36
C LEU A 125 -51.92 42.22 -55.52
N LEU A 126 -52.73 41.75 -54.57
CA LEU A 126 -53.39 40.45 -54.67
C LEU A 126 -54.35 40.42 -55.87
N GLY A 127 -55.14 41.47 -56.06
CA GLY A 127 -56.04 41.58 -57.21
C GLY A 127 -55.30 41.56 -58.54
N VAL A 128 -54.16 42.24 -58.66
CA VAL A 128 -53.31 42.21 -59.87
C VAL A 128 -52.71 40.83 -60.12
N ILE A 129 -52.28 40.12 -59.07
CA ILE A 129 -51.77 38.74 -59.19
C ILE A 129 -52.88 37.77 -59.59
N GLU A 130 -54.09 37.90 -59.03
CA GLU A 130 -55.26 37.11 -59.41
C GLU A 130 -55.72 37.40 -60.85
N LEU A 131 -55.67 38.66 -61.29
CA LEU A 131 -55.89 39.06 -62.70
C LEU A 131 -54.83 38.46 -63.63
N ALA A 132 -53.56 38.43 -63.21
CA ALA A 132 -52.45 37.84 -63.97
C ALA A 132 -52.54 36.31 -64.08
N GLU A 133 -53.20 35.66 -63.11
CA GLU A 133 -53.40 34.20 -63.09
C GLU A 133 -54.69 33.76 -63.79
N CYS A 134 -55.69 34.64 -63.93
CA CYS A 134 -57.00 34.32 -64.53
C CYS A 134 -57.05 34.51 -66.06
N ASP A 135 -56.92 33.40 -66.80
CA ASP A 135 -56.92 33.40 -68.27
C ASP A 135 -58.25 33.90 -68.89
N ARG A 136 -59.37 33.69 -68.19
CA ARG A 136 -60.71 34.14 -68.64
C ARG A 136 -60.84 35.66 -68.67
N GLU A 137 -60.28 36.36 -67.69
CA GLU A 137 -60.36 37.83 -67.64
C GLU A 137 -59.40 38.48 -68.64
N GLN A 138 -58.21 37.90 -68.81
CA GLN A 138 -57.23 38.37 -69.81
C GLN A 138 -57.76 38.23 -71.24
N SER A 139 -58.43 37.12 -71.55
CA SER A 139 -59.05 36.92 -72.87
C SER A 139 -60.23 37.85 -73.14
N ARG A 140 -60.91 38.33 -72.09
CA ARG A 140 -62.09 39.21 -72.22
C ARG A 140 -61.71 40.66 -72.50
N SER A 141 -60.64 41.18 -71.89
CA SER A 141 -60.22 42.59 -72.05
C SER A 141 -58.74 42.81 -71.72
N PRO A 142 -57.80 42.48 -72.63
CA PRO A 142 -56.37 42.56 -72.35
C PRO A 142 -55.89 43.98 -72.05
N ALA A 143 -56.44 45.00 -72.74
CA ALA A 143 -56.07 46.40 -72.53
C ALA A 143 -56.45 46.93 -71.12
N LEU A 144 -57.58 46.47 -70.56
CA LEU A 144 -58.02 46.85 -69.21
C LEU A 144 -57.18 46.16 -68.14
N CYS A 145 -56.86 44.88 -68.32
CA CYS A 145 -55.94 44.15 -67.44
C CYS A 145 -54.55 44.80 -67.42
N GLN A 146 -54.02 45.18 -68.59
CA GLN A 146 -52.73 45.86 -68.70
C GLN A 146 -52.75 47.26 -68.04
N ALA A 147 -53.81 48.05 -68.25
CA ALA A 147 -53.95 49.36 -67.63
C ALA A 147 -54.02 49.27 -66.09
N ALA A 148 -54.77 48.30 -65.56
CA ALA A 148 -54.87 48.05 -64.12
C ALA A 148 -53.52 47.61 -63.53
N MET A 149 -52.77 46.75 -64.22
CA MET A 149 -51.42 46.33 -63.83
C MET A 149 -50.44 47.50 -63.77
N VAL A 150 -50.44 48.37 -64.79
CA VAL A 150 -49.56 49.56 -64.85
C VAL A 150 -49.95 50.58 -63.77
N GLN A 151 -51.24 50.78 -63.54
CA GLN A 151 -51.73 51.70 -62.50
C GLN A 151 -51.28 51.26 -61.10
N VAL A 152 -51.44 49.97 -60.77
CA VAL A 152 -50.97 49.43 -59.48
C VAL A 152 -49.45 49.44 -59.40
N ALA A 153 -48.73 49.16 -60.49
CA ALA A 153 -47.27 49.26 -60.51
C ALA A 153 -46.78 50.69 -60.21
N GLU A 154 -47.41 51.72 -60.76
CA GLU A 154 -47.04 53.12 -60.49
C GLU A 154 -47.41 53.54 -59.06
N MET A 155 -48.56 53.07 -58.53
CA MET A 155 -48.95 53.31 -57.13
C MET A 155 -48.00 52.67 -56.12
N VAL A 156 -47.54 51.43 -56.38
CA VAL A 156 -46.63 50.71 -55.49
C VAL A 156 -45.22 51.29 -55.57
N LYS A 157 -44.78 51.77 -56.73
CA LYS A 157 -43.46 52.40 -56.93
C LYS A 157 -43.25 53.64 -56.07
N GLN A 158 -44.30 54.35 -55.69
CA GLN A 158 -44.23 55.53 -54.84
C GLN A 158 -44.13 55.20 -53.34
N ARG A 159 -44.19 53.92 -52.94
CA ARG A 159 -44.14 53.48 -51.54
C ARG A 159 -42.94 52.55 -51.29
N ASP A 160 -42.30 52.69 -50.13
CA ASP A 160 -41.33 51.71 -49.66
C ASP A 160 -42.05 50.54 -48.96
N LEU A 161 -42.04 49.36 -49.59
CA LEU A 161 -42.60 48.14 -48.99
C LEU A 161 -41.79 47.66 -47.77
N GLY A 162 -40.58 48.18 -47.56
CA GLY A 162 -39.70 47.86 -46.44
C GLY A 162 -40.29 48.18 -45.05
N ASP A 163 -41.13 49.21 -44.94
CA ASP A 163 -41.76 49.60 -43.66
C ASP A 163 -42.84 48.61 -43.21
N ALA A 164 -43.35 47.79 -44.14
CA ALA A 164 -44.32 46.75 -43.85
C ALA A 164 -43.67 45.42 -43.40
N VAL A 165 -42.33 45.34 -43.32
CA VAL A 165 -41.62 44.15 -42.84
C VAL A 165 -41.94 43.95 -41.34
N PRO A 166 -42.28 42.71 -40.90
CA PRO A 166 -42.56 42.46 -39.49
C PRO A 166 -41.38 42.86 -38.60
N ALA A 167 -41.66 43.47 -37.44
CA ALA A 167 -40.63 43.86 -36.48
C ALA A 167 -39.71 42.69 -36.12
N THR A 168 -38.41 42.95 -36.02
CA THR A 168 -37.37 41.94 -35.75
C THR A 168 -36.67 42.25 -34.44
N SER A 169 -36.48 41.23 -33.61
CA SER A 169 -35.68 41.33 -32.39
C SER A 169 -34.18 41.26 -32.64
N LEU A 170 -33.74 41.29 -33.90
CA LEU A 170 -32.35 41.12 -34.32
C LEU A 170 -31.38 42.04 -33.56
N ARG A 171 -31.72 43.32 -33.37
CA ARG A 171 -30.84 44.27 -32.66
C ARG A 171 -30.54 43.83 -31.22
N ILE A 172 -31.56 43.35 -30.51
CA ILE A 172 -31.43 42.85 -29.13
C ILE A 172 -30.69 41.52 -29.13
N LEU A 173 -31.01 40.62 -30.06
CA LEU A 173 -30.32 39.34 -30.15
C LEU A 173 -28.83 39.53 -30.46
N THR A 174 -28.48 40.44 -31.37
CA THR A 174 -27.07 40.76 -31.68
C THR A 174 -26.33 41.35 -30.49
N SER A 175 -26.98 42.19 -29.68
CA SER A 175 -26.33 42.72 -28.47
C SER A 175 -26.10 41.63 -27.43
N VAL A 176 -27.08 40.74 -27.22
CA VAL A 176 -26.93 39.59 -26.32
C VAL A 176 -25.83 38.64 -26.81
N ILE A 177 -25.78 38.33 -28.10
CA ILE A 177 -24.69 37.51 -28.69
C ILE A 177 -23.34 38.17 -28.44
N ALA A 178 -23.21 39.47 -28.73
CA ALA A 178 -21.94 40.18 -28.56
C ALA A 178 -21.46 40.15 -27.10
N VAL A 179 -22.35 40.41 -26.14
CA VAL A 179 -22.04 40.34 -24.70
C VAL A 179 -21.65 38.92 -24.30
N THR A 180 -22.43 37.92 -24.73
CA THR A 180 -22.19 36.51 -24.39
C THR A 180 -20.85 36.02 -24.95
N LEU A 181 -20.54 36.36 -26.21
CA LEU A 181 -19.26 36.02 -26.84
C LEU A 181 -18.09 36.75 -26.17
N LEU A 182 -18.27 37.99 -25.73
CA LEU A 182 -17.25 38.72 -24.97
C LEU A 182 -16.94 38.04 -23.62
N VAL A 183 -17.97 37.55 -22.92
CA VAL A 183 -17.79 36.77 -21.68
C VAL A 183 -17.12 35.42 -21.97
N LEU A 184 -17.53 34.70 -23.02
CA LEU A 184 -16.88 33.44 -23.40
C LEU A 184 -15.41 33.65 -23.81
N ALA A 185 -15.12 34.74 -24.52
CA ALA A 185 -13.76 35.10 -24.93
C ALA A 185 -12.88 35.47 -23.73
N SER A 186 -13.41 36.19 -22.73
CA SER A 186 -12.68 36.50 -21.51
C SER A 186 -12.37 35.24 -20.70
N ILE A 187 -13.33 34.30 -20.59
CA ILE A 187 -13.12 32.98 -19.99
C ILE A 187 -12.06 32.20 -20.76
N ALA A 188 -12.11 32.18 -22.09
CA ALA A 188 -11.16 31.46 -22.93
C ALA A 188 -9.71 31.99 -22.75
N LEU A 189 -9.56 33.31 -22.61
CA LEU A 189 -8.26 33.96 -22.38
C LEU A 189 -7.67 33.59 -21.01
N VAL A 190 -8.49 33.54 -19.96
CA VAL A 190 -8.02 33.26 -18.60
C VAL A 190 -7.91 31.74 -18.34
N ALA A 191 -8.84 30.95 -18.85
CA ALA A 191 -9.04 29.56 -18.48
C ALA A 191 -9.69 28.72 -19.60
N THR A 192 -8.99 28.56 -20.72
CA THR A 192 -9.42 27.71 -21.86
C THR A 192 -9.94 26.31 -21.46
N PRO A 193 -9.34 25.59 -20.49
CA PRO A 193 -9.86 24.29 -20.07
C PRO A 193 -11.27 24.33 -19.45
N VAL A 194 -11.68 25.43 -18.83
CA VAL A 194 -13.04 25.62 -18.27
C VAL A 194 -14.06 25.58 -19.40
N LEU A 195 -13.79 26.30 -20.49
CA LEU A 195 -14.68 26.37 -21.64
C LEU A 195 -14.82 24.99 -22.31
N ARG A 196 -13.71 24.26 -22.45
CA ARG A 196 -13.70 22.91 -23.01
C ARG A 196 -14.51 21.93 -22.14
N SER A 197 -14.28 21.93 -20.82
CA SER A 197 -15.01 21.10 -19.87
C SER A 197 -16.52 21.39 -19.90
N GLY A 198 -16.90 22.68 -19.90
CA GLY A 198 -18.30 23.09 -20.02
C GLY A 198 -18.94 22.66 -21.34
N TRP A 199 -18.22 22.78 -22.46
CA TRP A 199 -18.70 22.34 -23.77
C TRP A 199 -18.91 20.83 -23.84
N ASP A 200 -17.92 20.05 -23.38
CA ASP A 200 -18.00 18.59 -23.34
C ASP A 200 -19.16 18.13 -22.45
N ARG A 201 -19.37 18.78 -21.30
CA ARG A 201 -20.48 18.49 -20.38
C ARG A 201 -21.86 18.87 -20.94
N LEU A 202 -21.95 19.93 -21.76
CA LEU A 202 -23.20 20.34 -22.41
C LEU A 202 -23.57 19.42 -23.58
N MET A 203 -22.60 19.10 -24.45
CA MET A 203 -22.85 18.33 -25.68
C MET A 203 -22.89 16.82 -25.45
N LEU A 204 -22.21 16.34 -24.41
CA LEU A 204 -22.12 14.92 -24.09
C LEU A 204 -22.54 14.68 -22.63
N PRO A 205 -23.78 15.04 -22.24
CA PRO A 205 -24.22 14.96 -20.85
C PRO A 205 -24.18 13.54 -20.27
N TRP A 206 -24.28 12.51 -21.12
CA TRP A 206 -24.19 11.09 -20.75
C TRP A 206 -22.77 10.60 -20.42
N ARG A 207 -21.71 11.36 -20.74
CA ARG A 207 -20.34 10.99 -20.37
C ARG A 207 -20.02 11.45 -18.95
N SER A 208 -19.33 10.62 -18.18
CA SER A 208 -18.78 10.94 -16.86
C SER A 208 -17.52 11.82 -16.98
N THR A 209 -17.65 12.98 -17.59
CA THR A 209 -16.55 13.95 -17.71
C THR A 209 -16.35 14.65 -16.36
N PRO A 210 -15.15 14.59 -15.75
CA PRO A 210 -14.87 15.31 -14.51
C PRO A 210 -14.97 16.82 -14.75
N ARG A 211 -15.36 17.57 -13.72
CA ARG A 211 -15.41 19.04 -13.80
C ARG A 211 -14.00 19.58 -13.80
N PHE A 212 -13.77 20.66 -14.52
CA PHE A 212 -12.50 21.35 -14.41
C PHE A 212 -12.39 22.05 -13.04
N THR A 213 -11.35 21.73 -12.28
CA THR A 213 -10.95 22.41 -11.06
C THR A 213 -9.70 23.23 -11.31
N PHE A 214 -9.58 24.40 -10.69
CA PHE A 214 -8.36 25.21 -10.78
C PHE A 214 -7.23 24.63 -9.93
N VAL A 215 -7.59 23.92 -8.87
CA VAL A 215 -6.66 23.12 -8.08
C VAL A 215 -6.50 21.75 -8.71
N ALA A 216 -5.26 21.36 -8.99
CA ALA A 216 -4.89 20.03 -9.46
C ALA A 216 -4.07 19.33 -8.38
N ILE A 217 -4.58 18.22 -7.86
CA ILE A 217 -3.95 17.38 -6.84
C ILE A 217 -3.27 16.20 -7.52
N GLU A 218 -2.11 15.77 -7.01
CA GLU A 218 -1.49 14.52 -7.47
C GLU A 218 -2.42 13.33 -7.24
N PRO A 219 -2.46 12.36 -8.17
CA PRO A 219 -3.33 11.20 -8.03
C PRO A 219 -2.95 10.45 -6.75
N THR A 220 -3.88 10.45 -5.79
CA THR A 220 -3.78 9.67 -4.55
C THR A 220 -4.59 8.39 -4.76
N ALA A 221 -4.18 7.28 -4.14
CA ALA A 221 -4.95 6.05 -4.13
C ALA A 221 -6.36 6.29 -3.54
N ASP A 222 -7.34 5.51 -4.02
CA ASP A 222 -8.73 5.59 -3.54
C ASP A 222 -8.87 5.15 -2.07
N GLN A 223 -7.88 4.40 -1.57
CA GLN A 223 -7.76 3.97 -0.19
C GLN A 223 -6.37 4.29 0.37
N ILE A 224 -6.33 4.70 1.63
CA ILE A 224 -5.11 4.94 2.41
C ILE A 224 -5.12 3.98 3.58
N ILE A 225 -4.04 3.21 3.71
CA ILE A 225 -3.87 2.28 4.81
C ILE A 225 -3.09 2.98 5.92
N VAL A 226 -3.60 2.88 7.14
CA VAL A 226 -2.96 3.46 8.34
C VAL A 226 -2.85 2.41 9.44
N PRO A 227 -1.91 2.56 10.38
CA PRO A 227 -1.83 1.67 11.53
C PRO A 227 -3.09 1.79 12.40
N HIS A 228 -3.62 0.65 12.81
CA HIS A 228 -4.84 0.55 13.61
C HIS A 228 -4.67 1.21 14.99
N GLY A 229 -5.51 2.19 15.29
CA GLY A 229 -5.54 2.88 16.58
C GLY A 229 -4.40 3.88 16.81
N GLU A 230 -3.60 4.19 15.79
CA GLU A 230 -2.49 5.14 15.86
C GLU A 230 -2.75 6.39 15.00
N SER A 231 -2.17 7.52 15.38
CA SER A 231 -2.16 8.70 14.52
C SER A 231 -1.20 8.49 13.34
N ALA A 232 -1.60 8.98 12.17
CA ALA A 232 -0.81 8.85 10.94
C ALA A 232 -0.69 10.20 10.24
N LYS A 233 0.41 10.41 9.52
CA LYS A 233 0.56 11.60 8.68
C LYS A 233 0.17 11.26 7.25
N TRP A 234 -0.67 12.09 6.66
CA TRP A 234 -1.01 11.97 5.24
C TRP A 234 -0.64 13.25 4.50
N GLN A 235 0.22 13.09 3.49
CA GLN A 235 0.68 14.19 2.66
C GLN A 235 -0.07 14.19 1.33
N VAL A 236 -0.61 15.35 0.98
CA VAL A 236 -1.29 15.62 -0.29
C VAL A 236 -0.50 16.68 -1.04
N SER A 237 -0.02 16.34 -2.24
CA SER A 237 0.76 17.25 -3.07
C SER A 237 -0.06 17.82 -4.22
N LEU A 238 0.19 19.09 -4.56
CA LEU A 238 -0.37 19.74 -5.74
C LEU A 238 0.47 19.45 -6.97
N LYS A 239 -0.19 19.22 -8.11
CA LYS A 239 0.51 19.12 -9.39
C LYS A 239 1.17 20.46 -9.76
N PRO A 240 2.34 20.44 -10.43
CA PRO A 240 3.02 21.66 -10.86
C PRO A 240 2.13 22.62 -11.67
N GLU A 241 1.27 22.07 -12.53
CA GLU A 241 0.34 22.79 -13.40
C GLU A 241 -0.91 23.36 -12.71
N SER A 242 -1.06 23.17 -11.39
CA SER A 242 -2.19 23.71 -10.62
C SER A 242 -2.25 25.24 -10.75
N ARG A 243 -3.34 25.77 -11.31
CA ARG A 243 -3.52 27.21 -11.58
C ARG A 243 -3.85 28.00 -10.33
N TRP A 244 -4.54 27.38 -9.39
CA TRP A 244 -4.78 27.92 -8.06
C TRP A 244 -4.04 27.07 -7.03
N ARG A 245 -3.40 27.74 -6.08
CA ARG A 245 -2.72 27.10 -4.95
C ARG A 245 -3.29 27.73 -3.67
N PRO A 246 -4.31 27.12 -3.05
CA PRO A 246 -4.90 27.62 -1.81
C PRO A 246 -3.88 27.67 -0.67
N PRO A 247 -4.01 28.60 0.29
CA PRO A 247 -3.13 28.64 1.47
C PRO A 247 -3.43 27.52 2.47
N THR A 248 -4.64 26.96 2.42
CA THR A 248 -5.11 25.91 3.33
C THR A 248 -5.87 24.82 2.58
N ALA A 249 -5.89 23.63 3.16
CA ALA A 249 -6.72 22.51 2.76
C ALA A 249 -7.47 21.97 3.97
N THR A 250 -8.67 21.45 3.76
CA THR A 250 -9.56 20.95 4.82
C THR A 250 -9.90 19.49 4.55
N LEU A 251 -9.78 18.67 5.58
CA LEU A 251 -10.12 17.26 5.57
C LEU A 251 -11.28 17.02 6.53
N HIS A 252 -12.37 16.45 6.03
CA HIS A 252 -13.52 16.08 6.84
C HIS A 252 -13.49 14.57 7.05
N LEU A 253 -13.57 14.14 8.31
CA LEU A 253 -13.73 12.75 8.71
C LEU A 253 -15.04 12.63 9.46
N ASP A 254 -15.74 11.51 9.25
CA ASP A 254 -17.01 11.26 9.92
C ASP A 254 -16.88 11.31 11.45
N GLY A 255 -17.74 12.10 12.08
CA GLY A 255 -17.79 12.27 13.54
C GLY A 255 -16.71 13.17 14.13
N LEU A 256 -15.90 13.85 13.32
CA LEU A 256 -14.85 14.76 13.80
C LEU A 256 -14.97 16.18 13.22
N PRO A 257 -14.47 17.21 13.93
CA PRO A 257 -14.36 18.54 13.37
C PRO A 257 -13.40 18.55 12.16
N PRO A 258 -13.59 19.47 11.19
CA PRO A 258 -12.73 19.57 10.02
C PRO A 258 -11.27 19.82 10.41
N ILE A 259 -10.37 18.99 9.90
CA ILE A 259 -8.92 19.12 10.11
C ILE A 259 -8.37 20.04 9.02
N THR A 260 -7.68 21.10 9.40
CA THR A 260 -7.13 22.08 8.45
C THR A 260 -5.61 22.00 8.42
N ALA A 261 -5.04 21.84 7.23
CA ALA A 261 -3.61 21.90 6.99
C ALA A 261 -3.25 23.20 6.26
N ARG A 262 -2.14 23.84 6.65
CA ARG A 262 -1.54 24.95 5.88
C ARG A 262 -0.65 24.40 4.78
N ARG A 263 -0.57 25.11 3.67
CA ARG A 263 0.30 24.72 2.56
C ARG A 263 1.76 24.92 2.93
N GLU A 264 2.54 23.86 2.83
CA GLU A 264 4.01 23.87 2.93
C GLU A 264 4.58 23.66 1.53
N THR A 265 5.15 24.71 0.96
CA THR A 265 5.60 24.76 -0.44
C THR A 265 4.47 24.42 -1.41
N ASN A 266 4.34 23.15 -1.82
CA ASN A 266 3.32 22.61 -2.73
C ASN A 266 2.55 21.42 -2.14
N SER A 267 2.61 21.21 -0.82
CA SER A 267 1.96 20.08 -0.17
C SER A 267 1.17 20.50 1.06
N TYR A 268 0.24 19.65 1.48
CA TYR A 268 -0.53 19.75 2.71
C TYR A 268 -0.29 18.48 3.51
N VAL A 269 0.16 18.63 4.76
CA VAL A 269 0.36 17.51 5.68
C VAL A 269 -0.79 17.51 6.68
N PHE A 270 -1.57 16.44 6.68
CA PHE A 270 -2.64 16.21 7.63
C PHE A 270 -2.17 15.24 8.71
N GLU A 271 -2.45 15.58 9.97
CA GLU A 271 -2.33 14.64 11.08
C GLU A 271 -3.67 13.94 11.25
N LEU A 272 -3.72 12.68 10.82
CA LEU A 272 -4.88 11.82 10.93
C LEU A 272 -4.97 11.30 12.38
N PRO A 273 -6.13 11.46 13.04
CA PRO A 273 -6.34 10.95 14.38
C PRO A 273 -6.42 9.41 14.36
N PRO A 274 -6.18 8.76 15.51
CA PRO A 274 -6.26 7.31 15.61
C PRO A 274 -7.65 6.78 15.28
N ARG A 275 -7.70 5.72 14.46
CA ARG A 275 -8.95 5.07 14.01
C ARG A 275 -8.80 3.54 14.06
N ASN A 276 -9.91 2.89 14.40
CA ASN A 276 -10.00 1.42 14.46
C ASN A 276 -10.88 0.85 13.34
N GLU A 277 -11.78 1.68 12.79
CA GLU A 277 -12.76 1.28 11.78
C GLU A 277 -12.50 2.00 10.46
N VAL A 278 -12.88 1.35 9.36
CA VAL A 278 -12.84 1.94 8.03
C VAL A 278 -13.75 3.17 8.00
N SER A 279 -13.22 4.30 7.53
CA SER A 279 -13.92 5.59 7.54
C SER A 279 -13.76 6.31 6.21
N GLU A 280 -14.80 7.01 5.77
CA GLU A 280 -14.71 7.89 4.60
C GLU A 280 -14.07 9.23 4.99
N MET A 281 -13.15 9.71 4.15
CA MET A 281 -12.53 11.03 4.31
C MET A 281 -12.81 11.90 3.09
N GLN A 282 -13.28 13.11 3.32
CA GLN A 282 -13.52 14.09 2.27
C GLN A 282 -12.46 15.19 2.32
N LEU A 283 -11.50 15.10 1.41
CA LEU A 283 -10.48 16.10 1.18
C LEU A 283 -11.05 17.23 0.33
N GLN A 284 -10.88 18.47 0.79
CA GLN A 284 -11.19 19.67 0.04
C GLN A 284 -9.97 20.60 -0.01
N VAL A 285 -9.52 20.90 -1.22
CA VAL A 285 -8.43 21.85 -1.49
C VAL A 285 -8.96 22.89 -2.49
N GLY A 286 -9.39 24.04 -1.98
CA GLY A 286 -10.03 25.06 -2.82
C GLY A 286 -11.31 24.54 -3.48
N ASP A 287 -11.31 24.42 -4.81
CA ASP A 287 -12.42 23.90 -5.62
C ASP A 287 -12.30 22.40 -5.94
N ALA A 288 -11.16 21.77 -5.65
CA ALA A 288 -10.97 20.33 -5.73
C ALA A 288 -11.56 19.64 -4.49
N LYS A 289 -12.33 18.58 -4.75
CA LYS A 289 -12.89 17.70 -3.72
C LYS A 289 -12.58 16.26 -4.11
N GLN A 290 -12.10 15.47 -3.16
CA GLN A 290 -11.83 14.06 -3.34
C GLN A 290 -12.31 13.30 -2.12
N THR A 291 -12.87 12.12 -2.36
CA THR A 291 -13.25 11.17 -1.32
C THR A 291 -12.22 10.06 -1.30
N VAL A 292 -11.72 9.71 -0.12
CA VAL A 292 -10.70 8.67 0.07
C VAL A 292 -11.10 7.79 1.26
N LEU A 293 -10.95 6.48 1.14
CA LEU A 293 -11.21 5.55 2.23
C LEU A 293 -9.99 5.45 3.15
N LEU A 294 -10.17 5.69 4.44
CA LEU A 294 -9.17 5.40 5.47
C LEU A 294 -9.39 3.98 5.97
N VAL A 295 -8.39 3.11 5.80
CA VAL A 295 -8.46 1.70 6.18
C VAL A 295 -7.42 1.41 7.27
N PRO A 296 -7.83 1.32 8.55
CA PRO A 296 -6.93 0.94 9.62
C PRO A 296 -6.57 -0.55 9.54
N LYS A 297 -5.28 -0.88 9.63
CA LYS A 297 -4.77 -2.26 9.68
C LYS A 297 -3.72 -2.42 10.78
N LEU A 298 -3.62 -3.62 11.34
CA LEU A 298 -2.60 -3.94 12.33
C LEU A 298 -1.21 -3.91 11.69
N ARG A 299 -0.21 -3.43 12.43
CA ARG A 299 1.19 -3.53 12.02
C ARG A 299 1.63 -5.00 12.00
N PRO A 300 2.58 -5.37 11.12
CA PRO A 300 3.16 -6.71 11.15
C PRO A 300 3.90 -6.93 12.47
N ALA A 301 3.40 -7.84 13.30
CA ALA A 301 4.02 -8.21 14.57
C ALA A 301 4.89 -9.46 14.40
N LEU A 302 6.00 -9.55 15.15
CA LEU A 302 6.83 -10.76 15.20
C LEU A 302 6.05 -11.87 15.92
N THR A 303 5.78 -12.97 15.22
CA THR A 303 5.03 -14.13 15.76
C THR A 303 5.97 -15.23 16.21
N SER A 304 7.08 -15.43 15.50
CA SER A 304 8.11 -16.42 15.78
C SER A 304 9.49 -15.89 15.43
N ILE A 305 10.50 -16.23 16.23
CA ILE A 305 11.90 -16.09 15.86
C ILE A 305 12.70 -17.26 16.42
N VAL A 306 13.38 -17.98 15.53
CA VAL A 306 14.09 -19.22 15.85
C VAL A 306 15.51 -19.11 15.31
N ALA A 307 16.49 -19.33 16.18
CA ALA A 307 17.88 -19.49 15.80
C ALA A 307 18.17 -20.97 15.55
N GLU A 308 18.63 -21.31 14.36
CA GLU A 308 19.15 -22.64 14.03
C GLU A 308 20.68 -22.56 14.02
N MET A 309 21.30 -23.13 15.05
CA MET A 309 22.74 -23.00 15.33
C MET A 309 23.45 -24.34 15.25
N HIS A 310 24.56 -24.40 14.53
CA HIS A 310 25.54 -25.48 14.59
C HIS A 310 26.61 -25.15 15.61
N LEU A 311 26.94 -26.13 16.44
CA LEU A 311 28.08 -26.06 17.35
C LEU A 311 29.40 -26.03 16.57
N PRO A 312 30.49 -25.52 17.16
CA PRO A 312 31.81 -25.56 16.53
C PRO A 312 32.20 -26.97 16.09
N ASP A 313 32.83 -27.09 14.91
CA ASP A 313 33.18 -28.39 14.32
C ASP A 313 34.09 -29.24 15.23
N TYR A 314 34.89 -28.62 16.09
CA TYR A 314 35.76 -29.33 17.04
C TYR A 314 34.99 -30.19 18.04
N LEU A 315 33.75 -29.82 18.36
CA LEU A 315 32.88 -30.58 19.26
C LEU A 315 32.30 -31.85 18.63
N GLN A 316 32.46 -32.06 17.32
CA GLN A 316 32.03 -33.27 16.62
C GLN A 316 30.52 -33.58 16.77
N ARG A 317 29.69 -32.54 16.96
CA ARG A 317 28.23 -32.62 17.03
C ARG A 317 27.62 -32.01 15.76
N PRO A 318 27.25 -32.82 14.74
CA PRO A 318 26.82 -32.31 13.44
C PRO A 318 25.40 -31.72 13.44
N ASP A 319 24.57 -32.14 14.40
CA ASP A 319 23.17 -31.75 14.48
C ASP A 319 23.02 -30.25 14.79
N SER A 320 22.05 -29.60 14.13
CA SER A 320 21.67 -28.22 14.45
C SER A 320 20.80 -28.17 15.71
N MET A 321 20.96 -27.12 16.49
CA MET A 321 20.13 -26.80 17.63
C MET A 321 19.17 -25.68 17.27
N GLN A 322 17.87 -25.90 17.52
CA GLN A 322 16.85 -24.86 17.37
C GLN A 322 16.58 -24.20 18.71
N MET A 323 16.72 -22.88 18.76
CA MET A 323 16.53 -22.07 19.96
C MET A 323 15.47 -21.00 19.70
N ASP A 324 14.42 -20.97 20.52
CA ASP A 324 13.44 -19.87 20.49
C ASP A 324 14.07 -18.63 21.14
N VAL A 325 14.25 -17.58 20.34
CA VAL A 325 14.95 -16.36 20.75
C VAL A 325 14.01 -15.15 20.86
N ARG A 326 12.70 -15.37 21.02
CA ARG A 326 11.71 -14.29 21.22
C ARG A 326 12.02 -13.43 22.45
N GLY A 327 12.78 -13.95 23.41
CA GLY A 327 13.26 -13.20 24.58
C GLY A 327 14.33 -12.13 24.26
N GLY A 328 14.81 -12.04 23.01
CA GLY A 328 15.81 -11.05 22.61
C GLY A 328 17.25 -11.40 23.00
N MET A 329 17.50 -12.65 23.42
CA MET A 329 18.82 -13.15 23.79
C MET A 329 19.08 -14.51 23.15
N LEU A 330 20.25 -14.67 22.54
CA LEU A 330 20.80 -15.93 22.03
C LEU A 330 22.12 -16.19 22.74
N SER A 331 22.14 -17.16 23.65
CA SER A 331 23.38 -17.57 24.35
C SER A 331 23.83 -18.94 23.85
N VAL A 332 24.99 -19.01 23.21
CA VAL A 332 25.51 -20.25 22.60
C VAL A 332 27.04 -20.27 22.66
N VAL A 333 27.64 -21.44 22.51
CA VAL A 333 29.10 -21.63 22.61
C VAL A 333 29.82 -20.78 21.59
N ARG A 334 30.93 -20.16 22.00
CA ARG A 334 31.82 -19.44 21.10
C ARG A 334 32.29 -20.34 19.94
N GLY A 335 32.23 -19.80 18.73
CA GLY A 335 32.54 -20.48 17.47
C GLY A 335 31.34 -21.16 16.81
N SER A 336 30.17 -21.15 17.47
CA SER A 336 28.93 -21.65 16.86
C SER A 336 28.53 -20.77 15.68
N TYR A 337 27.88 -21.34 14.69
CA TYR A 337 27.43 -20.61 13.51
C TYR A 337 26.05 -21.06 13.06
N GLY A 338 25.24 -20.17 12.50
CA GLY A 338 23.87 -20.50 12.16
C GLY A 338 23.09 -19.36 11.57
N MET A 339 21.79 -19.55 11.42
CA MET A 339 20.89 -18.54 10.85
C MET A 339 19.73 -18.30 11.80
N VAL A 340 19.20 -17.08 11.80
CA VAL A 340 18.01 -16.73 12.58
C VAL A 340 16.86 -16.48 11.62
N SER A 341 15.79 -17.25 11.77
CA SER A 341 14.55 -17.12 11.00
C SER A 341 13.51 -16.36 11.81
N ALA A 342 12.92 -15.33 11.23
CA ALA A 342 11.85 -14.54 11.80
C ALA A 342 10.58 -14.67 10.95
N THR A 343 9.43 -14.83 11.62
CA THR A 343 8.11 -14.88 11.01
C THR A 343 7.21 -13.82 11.64
N THR A 344 6.39 -13.18 10.81
CA THR A 344 5.52 -12.07 11.21
C THR A 344 4.05 -12.40 11.02
N SER A 345 3.15 -11.54 11.51
CA SER A 345 1.70 -11.75 11.44
C SER A 345 1.10 -11.43 10.06
N SER A 346 1.89 -10.96 9.09
CA SER A 346 1.41 -10.49 7.79
C SER A 346 2.48 -10.68 6.71
N PRO A 347 2.09 -10.88 5.44
CA PRO A 347 3.04 -10.93 4.33
C PRO A 347 3.91 -9.67 4.26
N LEU A 348 5.20 -9.87 4.06
CA LEU A 348 6.23 -8.85 4.07
C LEU A 348 6.57 -8.40 2.65
N ARG A 349 6.76 -7.10 2.48
CA ARG A 349 7.32 -6.52 1.26
C ARG A 349 8.84 -6.47 1.30
N MET A 350 9.37 -6.16 2.48
CA MET A 350 10.80 -6.03 2.71
C MET A 350 11.12 -6.28 4.18
N ALA A 351 12.32 -6.82 4.41
CA ALA A 351 12.92 -6.95 5.72
C ALA A 351 14.41 -6.61 5.63
N SER A 352 15.01 -6.24 6.76
CA SER A 352 16.43 -5.99 6.88
C SER A 352 16.96 -6.43 8.24
N VAL A 353 18.22 -6.82 8.24
CA VAL A 353 18.97 -7.20 9.43
C VAL A 353 20.20 -6.30 9.50
N ASN A 354 20.37 -5.54 10.58
CA ASN A 354 21.43 -4.53 10.73
C ASN A 354 21.49 -3.54 9.55
N GLY A 355 20.33 -3.16 9.01
CA GLY A 355 20.22 -2.26 7.85
C GLY A 355 20.53 -2.90 6.49
N VAL A 356 20.93 -4.17 6.44
CA VAL A 356 21.14 -4.92 5.20
C VAL A 356 19.86 -5.63 4.82
N ALA A 357 19.41 -5.47 3.57
CA ALA A 357 18.20 -6.12 3.08
C ALA A 357 18.30 -7.65 3.20
N ALA A 358 17.27 -8.27 3.79
CA ALA A 358 17.12 -9.70 3.91
C ALA A 358 16.16 -10.22 2.82
N GLU A 359 16.38 -11.46 2.39
CA GLU A 359 15.44 -12.12 1.48
C GLU A 359 14.15 -12.49 2.25
N VAL A 360 13.01 -12.18 1.62
CA VAL A 360 11.69 -12.35 2.20
C VAL A 360 10.96 -13.47 1.48
N TRP A 361 10.42 -14.41 2.25
CA TRP A 361 9.54 -15.48 1.80
C TRP A 361 8.18 -15.33 2.48
N ASN A 362 7.25 -14.69 1.79
CA ASN A 362 5.91 -14.38 2.30
C ASN A 362 5.96 -13.57 3.61
N ASP A 363 5.66 -14.17 4.76
CA ASP A 363 5.62 -13.54 6.08
C ASP A 363 6.92 -13.75 6.88
N SER A 364 7.92 -14.38 6.28
CA SER A 364 9.14 -14.82 6.94
C SER A 364 10.41 -14.34 6.22
N PHE A 365 11.50 -14.20 6.96
CA PHE A 365 12.82 -13.86 6.43
C PHE A 365 13.92 -14.43 7.33
N VAL A 366 15.13 -14.51 6.81
CA VAL A 366 16.25 -15.18 7.49
C VAL A 366 17.50 -14.29 7.42
N THR A 367 18.31 -14.31 8.47
CA THR A 367 19.62 -13.65 8.47
C THR A 367 20.62 -14.38 7.57
N PRO A 368 21.68 -13.71 7.10
CA PRO A 368 22.91 -14.40 6.70
C PRO A 368 23.43 -15.29 7.84
N THR A 369 24.34 -16.22 7.53
CA THR A 369 25.00 -17.02 8.56
C THR A 369 25.75 -16.11 9.55
N VAL A 370 25.39 -16.23 10.82
CA VAL A 370 25.97 -15.51 11.95
C VAL A 370 26.95 -16.45 12.64
N THR A 371 28.21 -16.03 12.77
CA THR A 371 29.21 -16.71 13.59
C THR A 371 29.31 -16.03 14.95
N VAL A 372 29.24 -16.81 16.02
CA VAL A 372 29.24 -16.33 17.39
C VAL A 372 30.67 -16.24 17.92
N GLU A 373 31.19 -15.03 17.97
CA GLU A 373 32.48 -14.68 18.56
C GLU A 373 32.31 -13.93 19.89
N SER A 374 33.41 -13.75 20.64
CA SER A 374 33.39 -13.07 21.95
C SER A 374 32.73 -11.69 21.95
N GLU A 375 32.80 -10.96 20.83
CA GLU A 375 32.21 -9.62 20.67
C GLU A 375 31.27 -9.60 19.46
N THR A 376 30.27 -10.48 19.46
CA THR A 376 29.26 -10.49 18.40
C THR A 376 28.30 -9.31 18.60
N PRO A 377 28.14 -8.40 17.61
CA PRO A 377 27.20 -7.29 17.74
C PRO A 377 25.74 -7.81 17.78
N PRO A 378 24.84 -7.08 18.46
CA PRO A 378 23.42 -7.44 18.44
C PRO A 378 22.88 -7.39 16.99
N LEU A 379 21.89 -8.23 16.72
CA LEU A 379 21.18 -8.25 15.45
C LEU A 379 19.88 -7.45 15.60
N GLN A 380 19.76 -6.38 14.82
CA GLN A 380 18.56 -5.57 14.73
C GLN A 380 17.75 -6.00 13.50
N PHE A 381 16.51 -6.40 13.71
CA PHE A 381 15.58 -6.85 12.68
C PHE A 381 14.53 -5.78 12.44
N ASP A 382 14.35 -5.41 11.18
CA ASP A 382 13.39 -4.42 10.70
C ASP A 382 12.57 -5.01 9.55
N TRP A 383 11.26 -4.73 9.50
CA TRP A 383 10.41 -5.23 8.43
C TRP A 383 9.22 -4.31 8.13
N THR A 384 8.69 -4.42 6.92
CA THR A 384 7.51 -3.70 6.44
C THR A 384 6.62 -4.63 5.61
N ASP A 385 5.32 -4.59 5.88
CA ASP A 385 4.34 -5.43 5.19
C ASP A 385 4.04 -4.98 3.75
N GLU A 386 3.26 -5.77 3.02
CA GLU A 386 2.77 -5.43 1.67
C GLU A 386 1.91 -4.16 1.62
N ASN A 387 1.29 -3.79 2.74
CA ASN A 387 0.49 -2.58 2.86
C ASN A 387 1.33 -1.33 3.15
N GLY A 388 2.65 -1.46 3.33
CA GLY A 388 3.57 -0.36 3.66
C GLY A 388 3.61 -0.01 5.14
N LEU A 389 3.08 -0.85 6.03
CA LEU A 389 3.14 -0.67 7.48
C LEU A 389 4.43 -1.30 8.02
N ALA A 390 5.29 -0.48 8.61
CA ALA A 390 6.48 -0.94 9.30
C ALA A 390 6.13 -1.56 10.67
N ALA A 391 7.02 -2.42 11.17
CA ALA A 391 7.00 -2.87 12.57
C ALA A 391 6.89 -1.68 13.53
N LEU A 392 6.31 -1.89 14.72
CA LEU A 392 6.17 -0.83 15.73
C LEU A 392 7.54 -0.33 16.22
N SER A 393 8.46 -1.27 16.43
CA SER A 393 9.86 -1.02 16.74
C SER A 393 10.70 -2.13 16.09
N PRO A 394 11.98 -1.87 15.80
CA PRO A 394 12.92 -2.92 15.45
C PRO A 394 12.97 -3.98 16.57
N PHE A 395 13.22 -5.23 16.22
CA PHE A 395 13.49 -6.29 17.18
C PHE A 395 15.01 -6.43 17.35
N GLU A 396 15.50 -6.33 18.58
CA GLU A 396 16.92 -6.48 18.90
C GLU A 396 17.18 -7.85 19.51
N LEU A 397 18.12 -8.59 18.92
CA LEU A 397 18.61 -9.86 19.42
C LEU A 397 20.06 -9.70 19.89
N SER A 398 20.26 -9.77 21.19
CA SER A 398 21.59 -9.81 21.79
C SER A 398 22.18 -11.21 21.65
N VAL A 399 23.43 -11.29 21.20
CA VAL A 399 24.15 -12.55 21.01
C VAL A 399 25.24 -12.64 22.07
N GLU A 400 25.16 -13.65 22.92
CA GLU A 400 26.10 -13.91 23.99
C GLU A 400 26.92 -15.17 23.69
N ALA A 401 28.23 -15.01 23.61
CA ALA A 401 29.16 -16.11 23.41
C ALA A 401 29.55 -16.72 24.76
N ILE A 402 29.09 -17.94 25.02
CA ILE A 402 29.48 -18.70 26.21
C ILE A 402 30.83 -19.39 25.90
N PRO A 403 31.87 -19.21 26.73
CA PRO A 403 33.10 -19.98 26.56
C PRO A 403 32.87 -21.44 26.95
N ASP A 404 33.44 -22.36 26.17
CA ASP A 404 33.56 -23.78 26.52
C ASP A 404 34.36 -23.91 27.84
N ALA A 405 33.83 -24.62 28.84
CA ALA A 405 34.46 -24.77 30.14
C ALA A 405 35.50 -25.90 30.15
N ALA A 406 36.56 -25.75 30.96
CA ALA A 406 37.57 -26.81 31.05
C ALA A 406 37.04 -28.02 31.85
N PRO A 407 37.41 -29.26 31.47
CA PRO A 407 36.93 -30.47 32.14
C PRO A 407 37.47 -30.55 33.57
N THR A 408 36.65 -31.07 34.47
CA THR A 408 37.04 -31.34 35.85
C THR A 408 37.31 -32.83 36.03
N VAL A 409 38.39 -33.20 36.72
CA VAL A 409 38.75 -34.59 37.00
C VAL A 409 39.12 -34.81 38.46
N ALA A 410 38.62 -35.91 39.04
CA ALA A 410 38.91 -36.30 40.42
C ALA A 410 38.89 -37.82 40.59
N ALA A 411 39.63 -38.31 41.59
CA ALA A 411 39.56 -39.69 42.02
C ALA A 411 38.49 -39.84 43.12
N GLN A 412 37.61 -40.82 42.97
CA GLN A 412 36.77 -41.34 44.03
C GLN A 412 37.41 -42.58 44.63
N ASN A 413 37.28 -42.74 45.95
CA ASN A 413 37.84 -43.87 46.70
C ASN A 413 39.38 -43.96 46.70
N LEU A 414 40.08 -42.88 46.37
CA LEU A 414 41.53 -42.76 46.53
C LEU A 414 41.83 -41.75 47.64
N ALA A 415 42.54 -42.18 48.68
CA ALA A 415 43.01 -41.28 49.73
C ALA A 415 44.09 -40.33 49.18
N ARG A 416 44.12 -39.08 49.66
CA ARG A 416 45.14 -38.09 49.25
C ARG A 416 46.57 -38.55 49.55
N GLU A 417 46.72 -39.25 50.66
CA GLU A 417 47.96 -39.91 51.04
C GLU A 417 47.65 -41.37 51.30
N SER A 418 48.39 -42.27 50.66
CA SER A 418 48.26 -43.71 50.89
C SER A 418 49.63 -44.38 50.95
N VAL A 419 49.70 -45.49 51.67
CA VAL A 419 50.90 -46.31 51.79
C VAL A 419 50.58 -47.64 51.14
N LEU A 420 51.47 -48.10 50.26
CA LEU A 420 51.23 -49.27 49.42
C LEU A 420 52.50 -50.11 49.34
N LEU A 421 52.39 -51.45 49.43
CA LEU A 421 53.53 -52.32 49.10
C LEU A 421 53.79 -52.30 47.59
N GLU A 422 55.03 -52.52 47.17
CA GLU A 422 55.38 -52.65 45.75
C GLU A 422 54.48 -53.64 44.99
N THR A 423 54.09 -54.75 45.62
CA THR A 423 53.25 -55.81 45.04
C THR A 423 51.74 -55.54 45.13
N ASP A 424 51.33 -54.53 45.89
CA ASP A 424 49.92 -54.23 46.11
C ASP A 424 49.33 -53.46 44.91
N GLN A 425 48.01 -53.36 44.92
CA GLN A 425 47.25 -52.57 43.96
C GLN A 425 46.19 -51.75 44.70
N VAL A 426 45.99 -50.52 44.26
CA VAL A 426 44.89 -49.67 44.71
C VAL A 426 43.87 -49.51 43.60
N ASN A 427 42.61 -49.76 43.94
CA ASN A 427 41.48 -49.57 43.06
C ASN A 427 40.81 -48.25 43.42
N PHE A 428 40.52 -47.44 42.42
CA PHE A 428 39.80 -46.18 42.58
C PHE A 428 38.96 -45.92 41.34
N GLN A 429 38.10 -44.92 41.39
CA GLN A 429 37.30 -44.51 40.23
C GLN A 429 37.71 -43.11 39.80
N LEU A 430 38.02 -42.94 38.51
CA LEU A 430 38.21 -41.63 37.92
C LEU A 430 36.84 -41.09 37.50
N LEU A 431 36.47 -39.93 38.03
CA LEU A 431 35.31 -39.16 37.58
C LEU A 431 35.81 -37.94 36.80
N ALA A 432 35.39 -37.83 35.54
CA ALA A 432 35.55 -36.63 34.74
C ALA A 432 34.18 -36.03 34.40
N LEU A 433 34.10 -34.69 34.39
CA LEU A 433 32.90 -33.92 34.08
C LEU A 433 33.25 -32.81 33.09
N ASP A 434 32.41 -32.63 32.08
CA ASP A 434 32.57 -31.61 31.04
C ASP A 434 31.22 -31.17 30.47
N ASP A 435 31.12 -29.96 29.94
CA ASP A 435 29.90 -29.43 29.32
C ASP A 435 29.75 -29.86 27.84
N PHE A 436 30.85 -30.00 27.11
CA PHE A 436 30.83 -30.34 25.68
C PHE A 436 31.46 -31.67 25.29
N GLY A 437 31.88 -32.47 26.25
CA GLY A 437 32.19 -33.89 26.07
C GLY A 437 33.63 -34.22 26.44
N ILE A 438 33.84 -35.45 26.91
CA ILE A 438 35.13 -35.90 27.39
C ILE A 438 35.79 -36.73 26.28
N LYS A 439 36.95 -36.28 25.78
CA LYS A 439 37.68 -36.98 24.72
C LYS A 439 38.46 -38.15 25.28
N ARG A 440 39.28 -37.92 26.31
CA ARG A 440 40.13 -38.94 26.93
C ARG A 440 40.36 -38.64 28.41
N VAL A 441 40.55 -39.70 29.18
CA VAL A 441 40.96 -39.63 30.58
C VAL A 441 42.09 -40.59 30.87
N GLY A 442 42.92 -40.24 31.83
CA GLY A 442 44.00 -41.11 32.25
C GLY A 442 44.65 -40.67 33.55
N LEU A 443 45.80 -41.27 33.81
CA LEU A 443 46.64 -40.97 34.96
C LEU A 443 48.07 -40.69 34.52
N GLN A 444 48.77 -39.91 35.33
CA GLN A 444 50.18 -39.59 35.20
C GLN A 444 50.82 -39.76 36.58
N TRP A 445 52.02 -40.33 36.63
CA TRP A 445 52.79 -40.43 37.86
C TRP A 445 54.17 -39.82 37.70
N ASN A 446 54.69 -39.29 38.80
CA ASN A 446 56.05 -38.77 38.92
C ASN A 446 56.63 -39.16 40.28
N GLN A 447 57.81 -39.77 40.29
CA GLN A 447 58.51 -40.21 41.49
C GLN A 447 59.52 -39.14 41.93
N TYR A 448 59.48 -38.79 43.22
CA TYR A 448 60.38 -37.79 43.79
C TYR A 448 61.70 -38.45 44.22
N GLU A 449 62.66 -38.61 43.29
CA GLU A 449 64.03 -39.09 43.58
C GLU A 449 65.11 -38.34 42.79
N ASP A 450 66.29 -38.16 43.41
CA ASP A 450 67.46 -37.44 42.87
C ASP A 450 68.19 -38.21 41.73
N THR A 451 67.85 -39.47 41.52
CA THR A 451 68.42 -40.33 40.48
C THR A 451 67.39 -40.60 39.40
N ALA A 452 67.56 -39.96 38.23
CA ALA A 452 66.69 -40.13 37.07
C ALA A 452 66.74 -41.57 36.52
N SER A 453 65.83 -42.43 36.99
CA SER A 453 65.53 -43.72 36.38
C SER A 453 64.54 -43.54 35.22
N GLU A 454 64.59 -44.41 34.20
CA GLU A 454 63.72 -44.32 33.00
C GLU A 454 62.22 -44.44 33.32
N ASN A 455 61.85 -45.03 34.47
CA ASN A 455 60.46 -45.23 34.90
C ASN A 455 59.98 -44.24 35.99
N SER A 456 60.80 -43.26 36.35
CA SER A 456 60.48 -42.25 37.37
C SER A 456 59.25 -41.40 37.01
N GLN A 457 58.90 -41.29 35.73
CA GLN A 457 57.71 -40.60 35.24
C GLN A 457 57.01 -41.43 34.17
N GLY A 458 55.68 -41.39 34.14
CA GLY A 458 54.91 -42.06 33.09
C GLY A 458 53.46 -41.64 33.06
N GLU A 459 52.77 -42.07 32.00
CA GLU A 459 51.33 -41.84 31.84
C GLU A 459 50.63 -43.08 31.31
N LYS A 460 49.33 -43.17 31.61
CA LYS A 460 48.46 -44.23 31.11
C LYS A 460 47.08 -43.67 30.78
N VAL A 461 46.66 -43.86 29.54
CA VAL A 461 45.26 -43.61 29.14
C VAL A 461 44.39 -44.72 29.73
N LEU A 462 43.32 -44.34 30.42
CA LEU A 462 42.40 -45.28 31.05
C LEU A 462 41.18 -45.54 30.17
N ALA A 463 40.60 -44.49 29.57
CA ALA A 463 39.47 -44.61 28.67
C ALA A 463 39.39 -43.43 27.69
N SER A 464 38.69 -43.67 26.58
CA SER A 464 38.17 -42.65 25.68
C SER A 464 36.70 -42.42 25.98
N GLY A 465 36.27 -41.16 25.97
CA GLY A 465 34.85 -40.82 26.09
C GLY A 465 34.22 -40.57 24.71
N ASP A 466 33.17 -39.75 24.69
CA ASP A 466 32.41 -39.38 23.51
C ASP A 466 32.03 -37.88 23.55
N ALA A 467 31.80 -37.30 22.38
CA ALA A 467 31.41 -35.91 22.21
C ALA A 467 30.08 -35.58 22.90
N HIS A 468 29.19 -36.55 23.12
CA HIS A 468 27.92 -36.33 23.84
C HIS A 468 27.99 -36.65 25.34
N GLN A 469 29.14 -37.14 25.83
CA GLN A 469 29.28 -37.63 27.19
C GLN A 469 29.78 -36.54 28.14
N SER A 470 28.88 -35.94 28.91
CA SER A 470 29.19 -34.91 29.91
C SER A 470 29.79 -35.45 31.22
N SER A 471 29.72 -36.77 31.44
CA SER A 471 30.29 -37.43 32.60
C SER A 471 30.84 -38.81 32.24
N LEU A 472 32.09 -39.05 32.65
CA LEU A 472 32.78 -40.32 32.43
C LEU A 472 33.32 -40.83 33.78
N LEU A 473 32.82 -42.00 34.19
CA LEU A 473 33.28 -42.72 35.38
C LEU A 473 34.02 -43.98 34.94
N VAL A 474 35.27 -44.12 35.35
CA VAL A 474 36.16 -45.22 34.92
C VAL A 474 36.77 -45.89 36.14
N ASP A 475 36.62 -47.21 36.25
CA ASP A 475 37.34 -48.00 37.24
C ASP A 475 38.82 -48.05 36.86
N ALA A 476 39.69 -47.64 37.79
CA ALA A 476 41.12 -47.53 37.59
C ALA A 476 41.87 -48.34 38.65
N VAL A 477 42.98 -48.94 38.23
CA VAL A 477 43.87 -49.72 39.08
C VAL A 477 45.29 -49.19 38.94
N PHE A 478 45.91 -48.89 40.08
CA PHE A 478 47.32 -48.51 40.15
C PHE A 478 48.10 -49.57 40.92
N SER A 479 49.13 -50.15 40.29
CA SER A 479 50.04 -51.13 40.88
C SER A 479 51.48 -50.76 40.52
N PRO A 480 52.33 -50.41 41.52
CA PRO A 480 53.72 -49.99 41.29
C PRO A 480 54.52 -51.05 40.53
N GLN A 481 54.42 -52.31 40.93
CA GLN A 481 55.11 -53.42 40.27
C GLN A 481 54.76 -53.54 38.79
N SER A 482 53.48 -53.37 38.43
CA SER A 482 53.04 -53.44 37.01
C SER A 482 53.56 -52.29 36.16
N LEU A 483 53.84 -51.15 36.79
CA LEU A 483 54.35 -49.93 36.16
C LEU A 483 55.87 -49.81 36.26
N GLY A 484 56.55 -50.77 36.90
CA GLY A 484 58.00 -50.76 37.11
C GLY A 484 58.48 -49.62 38.01
N ILE A 485 57.65 -49.19 38.96
CA ILE A 485 57.94 -48.13 39.91
C ILE A 485 58.63 -48.73 41.14
N GLU A 486 59.80 -48.20 41.49
CA GLU A 486 60.59 -48.62 42.65
C GLU A 486 60.02 -48.05 43.97
N SER A 487 60.47 -48.54 45.12
CA SER A 487 60.08 -47.98 46.43
C SER A 487 60.42 -46.50 46.52
N GLY A 488 59.47 -45.68 46.98
CA GLY A 488 59.66 -44.24 47.06
C GLY A 488 58.34 -43.47 47.17
N SER A 489 58.42 -42.14 47.13
CA SER A 489 57.24 -41.27 47.08
C SER A 489 56.84 -41.02 45.63
N VAL A 490 55.62 -41.44 45.28
CA VAL A 490 55.04 -41.26 43.95
C VAL A 490 53.91 -40.24 44.03
N GLU A 491 53.98 -39.21 43.19
CA GLU A 491 52.90 -38.27 42.96
C GLU A 491 52.04 -38.75 41.79
N LEU A 492 50.81 -39.13 42.06
CA LEU A 492 49.81 -39.53 41.07
C LEU A 492 48.87 -38.36 40.79
N ARG A 493 48.69 -38.02 39.51
CA ARG A 493 47.67 -37.06 39.04
C ARG A 493 46.77 -37.74 38.02
N LEU A 494 45.48 -37.47 38.11
CA LEU A 494 44.54 -37.84 37.06
C LEU A 494 44.45 -36.69 36.08
N TRP A 495 44.17 -36.99 34.82
CA TRP A 495 44.00 -35.99 33.78
C TRP A 495 42.78 -36.26 32.91
N ALA A 496 42.19 -35.19 32.41
CA ALA A 496 41.12 -35.20 31.42
C ALA A 496 41.48 -34.28 30.25
N GLU A 497 41.11 -34.72 29.05
CA GLU A 497 41.22 -33.98 27.80
C GLU A 497 39.82 -33.86 27.19
N ASP A 498 39.46 -32.65 26.78
CA ASP A 498 38.22 -32.34 26.07
C ASP A 498 38.48 -32.24 24.55
N TYR A 499 37.51 -31.69 23.83
CA TYR A 499 37.59 -31.51 22.39
C TYR A 499 38.12 -30.14 21.95
N LEU A 500 38.39 -29.20 22.88
CA LEU A 500 38.82 -27.86 22.52
C LEU A 500 40.26 -27.85 21.98
N PRO A 501 40.50 -27.40 20.73
CA PRO A 501 41.83 -27.43 20.15
C PRO A 501 42.83 -26.54 20.90
N GLY A 502 44.00 -27.10 21.21
CA GLY A 502 45.09 -26.37 21.86
C GLY A 502 44.92 -26.15 23.36
N ARG A 503 43.86 -26.68 23.99
CA ARG A 503 43.70 -26.66 25.45
C ARG A 503 44.63 -27.68 26.10
N GLU A 504 45.31 -27.27 27.16
CA GLU A 504 46.12 -28.17 27.97
C GLU A 504 45.23 -29.15 28.75
N ARG A 505 45.72 -30.36 28.98
CA ARG A 505 45.03 -31.35 29.80
C ARG A 505 44.77 -30.80 31.20
N GLN A 506 43.58 -31.02 31.71
CA GLN A 506 43.22 -30.62 33.06
C GLN A 506 43.61 -31.73 34.03
N PHE A 507 44.23 -31.35 35.15
CA PHE A 507 44.74 -32.29 36.14
C PHE A 507 43.95 -32.23 37.45
N SER A 508 43.82 -33.36 38.13
CA SER A 508 43.30 -33.42 39.49
C SER A 508 44.29 -32.80 40.48
N THR A 509 43.83 -32.56 41.72
CA THR A 509 44.77 -32.42 42.84
C THR A 509 45.68 -33.65 42.92
N PRO A 510 46.96 -33.50 43.29
CA PRO A 510 47.87 -34.62 43.37
C PRO A 510 47.55 -35.55 44.54
N TYR A 511 47.77 -36.84 44.32
CA TYR A 511 47.64 -37.92 45.29
C TYR A 511 49.04 -38.49 45.55
N THR A 512 49.47 -38.51 46.81
CA THR A 512 50.78 -39.04 47.20
C THR A 512 50.65 -40.50 47.61
N ILE A 513 51.41 -41.37 46.95
CA ILE A 513 51.47 -42.79 47.23
C ILE A 513 52.89 -43.13 47.69
N TYR A 514 53.03 -43.57 48.94
CA TYR A 514 54.29 -44.06 49.47
C TYR A 514 54.41 -45.54 49.16
N VAL A 515 55.26 -45.87 48.19
CA VAL A 515 55.55 -47.24 47.79
C VAL A 515 56.66 -47.78 48.68
N LEU A 516 56.37 -48.81 49.45
CA LEU A 516 57.30 -49.41 50.41
C LEU A 516 57.74 -50.81 49.98
N THR A 517 59.01 -51.12 50.21
CA THR A 517 59.49 -52.50 50.18
C THR A 517 58.81 -53.34 51.27
N ALA A 518 58.81 -54.66 51.14
CA ALA A 518 58.24 -55.56 52.15
C ALA A 518 58.80 -55.33 53.57
N ALA A 519 60.09 -55.02 53.69
CA ALA A 519 60.74 -54.73 54.96
C ALA A 519 60.26 -53.40 55.57
N GLN A 520 60.21 -52.33 54.77
CA GLN A 520 59.72 -51.02 55.19
C GLN A 520 58.24 -51.06 55.56
N HIS A 521 57.44 -51.80 54.79
CA HIS A 521 56.02 -51.97 55.07
C HIS A 521 55.77 -52.70 56.40
N ALA A 522 56.55 -53.76 56.69
CA ALA A 522 56.45 -54.46 57.98
C ALA A 522 56.76 -53.54 59.16
N GLN A 523 57.79 -52.68 59.03
CA GLN A 523 58.12 -51.67 60.04
C GLN A 523 57.02 -50.62 60.18
N TRP A 524 56.43 -50.17 59.06
CA TRP A 524 55.30 -49.23 59.08
C TRP A 524 54.07 -49.83 59.79
N ILE A 525 53.69 -51.07 59.48
CA ILE A 525 52.59 -51.78 60.15
C ILE A 525 52.85 -51.91 61.65
N ALA A 526 54.06 -52.28 62.06
CA ALA A 526 54.42 -52.37 63.48
C ALA A 526 54.24 -51.04 64.20
N ASN A 527 54.71 -49.93 63.60
CA ASN A 527 54.54 -48.59 64.15
C ASN A 527 53.06 -48.16 64.21
N GLN A 528 52.25 -48.53 63.21
CA GLN A 528 50.81 -48.27 63.26
C GLN A 528 50.13 -49.09 64.36
N MET A 529 50.46 -50.37 64.50
CA MET A 529 49.93 -51.21 65.59
C MET A 529 50.28 -50.65 66.97
N GLU A 530 51.50 -50.13 67.16
CA GLU A 530 51.91 -49.47 68.40
C GLU A 530 51.09 -48.20 68.67
N LYS A 531 50.90 -47.34 67.65
CA LYS A 531 50.04 -46.15 67.74
C LYS A 531 48.59 -46.51 68.08
N TRP A 532 48.05 -47.53 67.43
CA TRP A 532 46.69 -48.03 67.69
C TRP A 532 46.57 -48.63 69.09
N HIS A 533 47.58 -49.35 69.56
CA HIS A 533 47.62 -49.88 70.91
C HIS A 533 47.59 -48.75 71.95
N GLY A 534 48.43 -47.71 71.76
CA GLY A 534 48.41 -46.50 72.59
C GLY A 534 47.04 -45.82 72.59
N ALA A 535 46.47 -45.55 71.40
CA ALA A 535 45.17 -44.92 71.28
C ALA A 535 44.03 -45.75 71.91
N SER A 536 44.09 -47.08 71.79
CA SER A 536 43.11 -47.98 72.41
C SER A 536 43.18 -47.95 73.94
N LEU A 537 44.37 -47.83 74.51
CA LEU A 537 44.55 -47.68 75.95
C LEU A 537 43.98 -46.34 76.43
N ASP A 538 44.24 -45.26 75.70
CA ASP A 538 43.70 -43.92 76.00
C ASP A 538 42.18 -43.88 75.95
N VAL A 539 41.56 -44.49 74.92
CA VAL A 539 40.10 -44.62 74.81
C VAL A 539 39.55 -45.44 75.97
N ARG A 540 40.19 -46.56 76.32
CA ARG A 540 39.76 -47.39 77.45
C ARG A 540 39.79 -46.61 78.76
N GLU A 541 40.84 -45.84 79.00
CA GLU A 541 40.99 -45.03 80.21
C GLU A 541 39.96 -43.89 80.24
N ARG A 542 39.70 -43.24 79.10
CA ARG A 542 38.65 -42.23 78.96
C ARG A 542 37.25 -42.81 79.21
N GLU A 543 36.92 -43.95 78.63
CA GLU A 543 35.64 -44.65 78.88
C GLU A 543 35.49 -45.05 80.34
N ARG A 544 36.55 -45.55 80.97
CA ARG A 544 36.56 -45.88 82.40
C ARG A 544 36.31 -44.64 83.24
N GLY A 545 36.97 -43.52 82.93
CA GLY A 545 36.76 -42.24 83.61
C GLY A 545 35.33 -41.71 83.43
N LEU A 546 34.77 -41.77 82.22
CA LEU A 546 33.38 -41.41 81.94
C LEU A 546 32.40 -42.31 82.68
N HIS A 547 32.67 -43.61 82.78
CA HIS A 547 31.86 -44.56 83.54
C HIS A 547 31.85 -44.24 85.03
N GLU A 548 33.02 -43.97 85.62
CA GLU A 548 33.11 -43.55 87.03
C GLU A 548 32.39 -42.22 87.28
N ARG A 549 32.55 -41.24 86.38
CA ARG A 549 31.84 -39.95 86.43
C ARG A 549 30.32 -40.14 86.36
N ASN A 550 29.84 -40.98 85.43
CA ASN A 550 28.43 -41.33 85.31
C ASN A 550 27.90 -42.04 86.56
N LYS A 551 28.71 -42.92 87.17
CA LYS A 551 28.36 -43.59 88.43
C LYS A 551 28.22 -42.57 89.57
N GLN A 552 29.13 -41.60 89.67
CA GLN A 552 29.05 -40.49 90.64
C GLN A 552 27.81 -39.62 90.41
N LEU A 553 27.52 -39.25 89.15
CA LEU A 553 26.31 -38.49 88.82
C LEU A 553 25.03 -39.25 89.17
N ARG A 554 24.96 -40.55 88.89
CA ARG A 554 23.82 -41.40 89.29
C ARG A 554 23.66 -41.49 90.81
N ALA A 555 24.77 -41.59 91.56
CA ALA A 555 24.75 -41.58 93.02
C ALA A 555 24.24 -40.24 93.56
N MET A 556 24.75 -39.11 93.04
CA MET A 556 24.26 -37.77 93.40
C MET A 556 22.77 -37.57 93.06
N GLN A 557 22.30 -38.16 91.96
CA GLN A 557 20.90 -38.09 91.55
C GLN A 557 19.98 -38.96 92.43
N GLN A 558 20.48 -40.11 92.93
CA GLN A 558 19.80 -40.94 93.92
C GLN A 558 19.77 -40.30 95.32
N ASP A 559 20.84 -39.60 95.72
CA ASP A 559 20.90 -38.85 96.98
C ASP A 559 20.01 -37.59 96.96
N ALA A 560 19.81 -36.96 95.79
CA ALA A 560 18.91 -35.82 95.63
C ALA A 560 17.42 -36.19 95.65
N PHE A 561 17.06 -37.47 95.43
CA PHE A 561 15.68 -37.97 95.44
C PHE A 561 15.59 -39.37 96.08
N PRO A 562 15.70 -39.49 97.41
CA PRO A 562 15.41 -40.76 98.06
C PRO A 562 13.94 -41.14 97.83
N ALA A 563 13.71 -42.36 97.38
CA ALA A 563 12.38 -42.93 97.15
C ALA A 563 11.48 -42.73 98.37
N ILE A 564 10.40 -41.97 98.18
CA ILE A 564 9.31 -41.84 99.16
C ILE A 564 8.64 -43.22 99.25
N LYS A 565 8.77 -43.88 100.40
CA LYS A 565 7.92 -45.00 100.79
C LYS A 565 6.58 -44.49 101.27
#